data_AF-I4LZR4-F1
#
_entry.id   AF-I4LZR4-F1
#
_cell.length_a   1.000
_cell.length_b   1.000
_cell.length_c   1.000
_cell.angle_alpha   90.00
_cell.angle_beta   90.00
_cell.angle_gamma   90.00
#
_symmetry.space_group_name_H-M   'P 1'
#
loop_
_entity.id
_entity.type
_entity.pdbx_description
1 polymer ?
#
loop_
_entity_poly.entity_id
_entity_poly.type
_entity_poly.pdbx_seq_one_letter_code
_entity_poly.pdbx_strand_id
1 'polypeptide(L)'
;MRLNKISLKQAVAMLAATCTLCTCCVAGSVAWAENTPTTTPAQGENTANIKTGQKTSITIYKYEGPETKDRNNGKAYKNIPATQKPISGVKFKLTPILDSKSNKIDLSNTSGWEAIKNLTTENKTASQALTDAGLKVSTTDADIKEQETAADGSTTFNLGTTYGLYLVEEDLANSAPKKDGKPIKVTKQVNPFLVTVPLPDTQTHSWLYNLKIYPKNDVSSSKVEKKAQADPNKPFIDGTNTTMGWDISIPLTAIKDGGSTYTNVSFTDPINTDFLNYNSVKDVKVTDKDGNNADTLTATDYEVKAYSSIGDNPTEVTDLSSAEKLKTVKWIRVKLTKTGLAKASAKVGGKLTATVVTTVIAPGNIKNNINTDVDGVATGDGDKTPSCVPTKDKPCKEDPDHPHEGGDTTNFAKLTIDKVGLSDDITNKNGNPLKGAIFNVYEAAAGKTVDNLNGKTVEAAGTDLITTTDKVRTMAATDDKGNASDSFFVGNADKVSHVYCAVETTAPDGFELDNKLHCVNLTAGAEDKANTLKINNKKSTSLEKILKALPMTGARGLVILTLCGVLGLGGTFFYIVMKRRKEQEQ
;
A
#
# COMPACT_ATOMS: atom_id res chain seq x y z
N MET A 1 37.43 2.40 67.18
CA MET A 1 37.40 3.86 66.86
C MET A 1 36.30 4.12 65.82
N ARG A 2 35.88 5.37 65.59
CA ARG A 2 34.60 5.72 64.92
C ARG A 2 34.60 5.63 63.36
N LEU A 3 33.44 5.25 62.79
CA LEU A 3 32.76 5.77 61.57
C LEU A 3 33.55 6.06 60.26
N ASN A 4 33.18 5.42 59.12
CA ASN A 4 32.26 5.99 58.09
C ASN A 4 32.17 5.26 56.72
N LYS A 5 30.94 5.22 56.16
CA LYS A 5 30.46 5.30 54.75
C LYS A 5 30.96 4.38 53.59
N ILE A 6 30.00 3.59 53.07
CA ILE A 6 29.46 3.54 51.67
C ILE A 6 30.49 3.71 50.51
N SER A 7 30.78 2.69 49.69
CA SER A 7 30.00 2.25 48.49
C SER A 7 30.63 0.94 47.91
N LEU A 8 30.26 0.30 46.78
CA LEU A 8 29.25 0.49 45.70
C LEU A 8 28.90 -0.92 45.08
N LYS A 9 28.05 -0.99 44.05
CA LYS A 9 27.93 -2.14 43.10
C LYS A 9 27.65 -1.66 41.68
N GLN A 10 28.27 -2.28 40.67
CA GLN A 10 27.88 -2.37 39.25
C GLN A 10 28.93 -3.27 38.53
N ALA A 11 28.66 -3.99 37.43
CA ALA A 11 27.46 -4.06 36.60
C ALA A 11 27.27 -5.48 35.99
N VAL A 12 26.01 -5.84 35.71
CA VAL A 12 25.63 -6.75 34.62
C VAL A 12 24.49 -6.06 33.88
N ALA A 13 24.65 -5.86 32.57
CA ALA A 13 23.66 -5.16 31.76
C ALA A 13 22.55 -6.12 31.31
N MET A 14 21.32 -5.89 31.79
CA MET A 14 20.12 -6.27 31.06
C MET A 14 19.49 -5.00 30.51
N LEU A 15 19.25 -4.96 29.19
CA LEU A 15 18.52 -3.90 28.54
C LEU A 15 17.02 -4.10 28.83
N ALA A 16 16.56 -3.66 30.00
CA ALA A 16 15.16 -3.70 30.35
C ALA A 16 14.40 -2.69 29.50
N ALA A 17 13.49 -3.16 28.65
CA ALA A 17 12.52 -2.30 27.99
C ALA A 17 11.70 -1.59 29.08
N THR A 18 11.84 -0.28 29.17
CA THR A 18 11.07 0.54 30.11
C THR A 18 9.64 0.64 29.63
N CYS A 19 8.82 -0.38 29.94
CA CYS A 19 7.38 -0.22 30.06
C CYS A 19 7.12 0.81 31.16
N THR A 20 7.10 2.09 30.81
CA THR A 20 6.45 3.11 31.62
C THR A 20 4.97 2.79 31.64
N LEU A 21 4.57 2.03 32.66
CA LEU A 21 3.20 1.90 33.13
C LEU A 21 2.72 3.31 33.53
N CYS A 22 2.29 4.09 32.54
CA CYS A 22 1.63 5.36 32.75
C CYS A 22 0.25 5.09 33.34
N THR A 23 0.23 4.92 34.66
CA THR A 23 -0.86 5.39 35.49
C THR A 23 -1.27 6.80 35.06
N CYS A 24 -2.58 7.06 35.04
CA CYS A 24 -3.25 8.37 35.24
C CYS A 24 -4.65 8.48 34.60
N CYS A 25 -5.25 7.41 34.09
CA CYS A 25 -6.72 7.35 33.93
C CYS A 25 -7.35 6.69 35.17
N VAL A 26 -7.43 7.45 36.26
CA VAL A 26 -8.14 7.04 37.48
C VAL A 26 -9.03 8.19 37.94
N ALA A 27 -10.30 8.15 37.53
CA ALA A 27 -11.33 9.02 38.08
C ALA A 27 -11.86 8.38 39.38
N GLY A 28 -11.08 8.54 40.46
CA GLY A 28 -11.40 7.96 41.77
C GLY A 28 -10.15 7.52 42.53
N SER A 29 -9.50 8.45 43.22
CA SER A 29 -8.79 8.08 44.44
C SER A 29 -9.82 7.57 45.44
N VAL A 30 -9.80 6.26 45.74
CA VAL A 30 -10.54 5.73 46.90
C VAL A 30 -10.07 6.49 48.14
N ALA A 31 -11.00 7.13 48.85
CA ALA A 31 -10.67 8.08 49.91
C ALA A 31 -10.21 7.35 51.18
N TRP A 32 -8.92 7.03 51.25
CA TRP A 32 -8.24 6.62 52.49
C TRP A 32 -6.93 7.41 52.62
N ALA A 33 -6.69 7.95 53.81
CA ALA A 33 -5.67 8.96 54.05
C ALA A 33 -4.23 8.46 53.77
N GLU A 34 -3.41 9.31 53.14
CA GLU A 34 -1.97 9.09 53.09
C GLU A 34 -1.37 9.15 54.51
N ASN A 35 -0.60 8.11 54.87
CA ASN A 35 0.23 8.12 56.07
C ASN A 35 1.50 8.97 55.85
N THR A 36 1.35 10.29 55.80
CA THR A 36 2.47 11.24 55.84
C THR A 36 2.32 12.13 57.09
N PRO A 37 3.16 11.96 58.13
CA PRO A 37 2.89 12.55 59.44
C PRO A 37 3.35 14.02 59.56
N THR A 38 2.55 14.96 59.06
CA THR A 38 2.55 16.36 59.53
C THR A 38 1.19 17.03 59.27
N THR A 39 0.62 17.66 60.31
CA THR A 39 -0.62 18.46 60.31
C THR A 39 -1.87 17.79 59.73
N THR A 40 -2.55 17.01 60.58
CA THR A 40 -3.86 16.37 60.33
C THR A 40 -4.96 17.37 59.92
N PRO A 41 -5.57 17.24 58.73
CA PRO A 41 -6.93 17.71 58.48
C PRO A 41 -7.89 16.61 58.97
N ALA A 42 -8.54 16.85 60.10
CA ALA A 42 -9.49 15.90 60.67
C ALA A 42 -10.87 16.05 60.01
N GLN A 43 -11.13 15.29 58.94
CA GLN A 43 -12.45 14.73 58.55
C GLN A 43 -12.34 14.07 57.17
N GLY A 44 -12.39 12.74 57.11
CA GLY A 44 -12.62 12.03 55.85
C GLY A 44 -14.03 12.31 55.33
N GLU A 45 -14.21 12.34 54.01
CA GLU A 45 -15.50 12.66 53.40
C GLU A 45 -16.56 11.61 53.78
N ASN A 46 -17.64 12.07 54.42
CA ASN A 46 -18.66 11.21 54.98
C ASN A 46 -19.63 10.72 53.88
N THR A 47 -19.57 9.44 53.51
CA THR A 47 -20.46 8.84 52.49
C THR A 47 -21.96 8.96 52.81
N ALA A 48 -22.34 9.25 54.05
CA ALA A 48 -23.73 9.44 54.46
C ALA A 48 -24.42 10.71 53.89
N ASN A 49 -23.74 11.53 53.08
CA ASN A 49 -24.35 12.68 52.39
C ASN A 49 -24.64 12.45 50.89
N ILE A 50 -24.51 11.21 50.37
CA ILE A 50 -25.01 10.86 49.03
C ILE A 50 -26.54 10.96 49.03
N LYS A 51 -27.07 11.96 48.33
CA LYS A 51 -28.51 12.14 48.10
C LYS A 51 -29.04 11.05 47.16
N THR A 52 -30.10 10.38 47.59
CA THR A 52 -30.85 9.44 46.75
C THR A 52 -31.71 10.19 45.71
N GLY A 53 -32.22 9.45 44.71
CA GLY A 53 -33.03 10.00 43.60
C GLY A 53 -32.33 11.01 42.67
N GLN A 54 -31.02 11.28 42.84
CA GLN A 54 -30.27 12.16 41.94
C GLN A 54 -30.07 11.50 40.57
N LYS A 55 -30.17 12.30 39.50
CA LYS A 55 -29.86 11.83 38.16
C LYS A 55 -28.35 11.74 37.95
N THR A 56 -27.90 10.60 37.45
CA THR A 56 -26.49 10.29 37.22
C THR A 56 -26.15 10.19 35.74
N SER A 57 -24.95 10.67 35.37
CA SER A 57 -24.41 10.56 34.01
C SER A 57 -22.89 10.61 33.96
N ILE A 58 -22.33 10.07 32.87
CA ILE A 58 -20.92 10.25 32.48
C ILE A 58 -20.91 10.83 31.08
N THR A 59 -20.48 12.08 30.95
CA THR A 59 -20.15 12.69 29.65
C THR A 59 -18.66 12.50 29.37
N ILE A 60 -18.36 11.80 28.28
CA ILE A 60 -17.02 11.65 27.73
C ILE A 60 -16.79 12.77 26.72
N TYR A 61 -15.62 13.40 26.75
CA TYR A 61 -15.13 14.30 25.72
C TYR A 61 -13.80 13.77 25.17
N LYS A 62 -13.82 13.20 23.97
CA LYS A 62 -12.66 12.57 23.34
C LYS A 62 -11.83 13.58 22.57
N TYR A 63 -10.55 13.65 22.91
CA TYR A 63 -9.60 14.61 22.33
C TYR A 63 -8.33 13.96 21.77
N GLU A 64 -7.66 14.68 20.88
CA GLU A 64 -6.30 14.41 20.45
C GLU A 64 -5.29 14.59 21.61
N GLY A 65 -4.30 13.72 21.65
CA GLY A 65 -3.21 13.71 22.62
C GLY A 65 -2.13 14.77 22.35
N PRO A 66 -0.94 14.64 22.98
CA PRO A 66 -0.63 13.67 24.01
C PRO A 66 -1.39 13.90 25.32
N GLU A 67 -1.35 12.90 26.20
CA GLU A 67 -1.81 13.04 27.57
C GLU A 67 -1.02 14.13 28.31
N THR A 68 -1.71 14.85 29.19
CA THR A 68 -1.13 15.89 30.05
C THR A 68 -0.98 15.33 31.47
N LYS A 69 -0.07 15.89 32.27
CA LYS A 69 0.09 15.48 33.68
C LYS A 69 -1.14 15.83 34.54
N ASP A 70 -1.95 16.77 34.09
CA ASP A 70 -3.17 17.21 34.76
C ASP A 70 -4.25 16.12 34.73
N ARG A 71 -4.56 15.55 35.90
CA ARG A 71 -5.67 14.60 36.07
C ARG A 71 -7.00 15.35 36.03
N ASN A 72 -7.98 14.81 35.30
CA ASN A 72 -9.36 15.30 35.37
C ASN A 72 -10.01 14.89 36.70
N ASN A 73 -10.83 15.77 37.27
CA ASN A 73 -11.52 15.62 38.55
C ASN A 73 -13.05 15.44 38.40
N GLY A 74 -13.51 14.91 37.26
CA GLY A 74 -14.93 14.75 36.94
C GLY A 74 -15.68 16.05 36.63
N LYS A 75 -15.05 17.23 36.72
CA LYS A 75 -15.63 18.53 36.35
C LYS A 75 -15.29 18.91 34.91
N ALA A 76 -16.00 19.91 34.38
CA ALA A 76 -15.68 20.51 33.08
C ALA A 76 -14.25 21.08 33.06
N TYR A 77 -13.43 20.58 32.14
CA TYR A 77 -12.06 21.06 31.96
C TYR A 77 -12.05 22.30 31.05
N LYS A 78 -11.63 23.45 31.59
CA LYS A 78 -11.72 24.75 30.90
C LYS A 78 -10.53 25.07 29.99
N ASN A 79 -9.40 24.40 30.18
CA ASN A 79 -8.11 24.75 29.57
C ASN A 79 -7.63 23.68 28.59
N ILE A 80 -8.51 23.22 27.69
CA ILE A 80 -8.13 22.30 26.60
C ILE A 80 -7.25 23.10 25.61
N PRO A 81 -6.00 22.69 25.34
CA PRO A 81 -5.15 23.40 24.39
C PRO A 81 -5.78 23.39 22.98
N ALA A 82 -5.69 24.51 22.26
CA ALA A 82 -6.27 24.62 20.90
C ALA A 82 -5.69 23.64 19.87
N THR A 83 -4.53 23.03 20.18
CA THR A 83 -3.89 21.94 19.45
C THR A 83 -4.57 20.58 19.67
N GLN A 84 -5.25 20.37 20.80
CA GLN A 84 -5.99 19.16 21.09
C GLN A 84 -7.39 19.30 20.48
N LYS A 85 -7.55 18.75 19.27
CA LYS A 85 -8.84 18.75 18.57
C LYS A 85 -9.76 17.66 19.11
N PRO A 86 -11.08 17.87 19.10
CA PRO A 86 -12.03 16.81 19.39
C PRO A 86 -11.93 15.71 18.32
N ILE A 87 -12.18 14.47 18.73
CA ILE A 87 -12.24 13.32 17.82
C ILE A 87 -13.67 12.77 17.86
N SER A 88 -14.33 12.72 16.70
CA SER A 88 -15.67 12.15 16.52
C SER A 88 -15.60 10.72 15.98
N GLY A 89 -16.72 9.99 16.02
CA GLY A 89 -16.79 8.61 15.50
C GLY A 89 -16.10 7.53 16.34
N VAL A 90 -15.66 7.85 17.56
CA VAL A 90 -15.12 6.89 18.52
C VAL A 90 -16.26 6.30 19.36
N LYS A 91 -16.36 4.97 19.41
CA LYS A 91 -17.32 4.26 20.24
C LYS A 91 -16.71 3.92 21.60
N PHE A 92 -17.48 4.18 22.64
CA PHE A 92 -17.18 3.82 24.02
C PHE A 92 -18.16 2.76 24.51
N LYS A 93 -17.63 1.82 25.29
CA LYS A 93 -18.37 0.86 26.11
C LYS A 93 -18.31 1.32 27.57
N LEU A 94 -19.45 1.25 28.24
CA LEU A 94 -19.59 1.49 29.67
C LEU A 94 -20.24 0.27 30.31
N THR A 95 -19.50 -0.43 31.15
CA THR A 95 -19.91 -1.70 31.75
C THR A 95 -19.84 -1.62 33.28
N PRO A 96 -20.92 -1.93 34.02
CA PRO A 96 -20.89 -1.90 35.48
C PRO A 96 -20.00 -3.01 36.04
N ILE A 97 -19.37 -2.72 37.18
CA ILE A 97 -18.58 -3.67 37.95
C ILE A 97 -19.48 -4.36 38.98
N LEU A 98 -19.23 -5.67 39.12
CA LEU A 98 -19.87 -6.56 40.07
C LEU A 98 -18.94 -6.87 41.25
N ASP A 99 -19.54 -7.08 42.42
CA ASP A 99 -18.86 -7.57 43.61
C ASP A 99 -18.40 -9.05 43.44
N SER A 100 -17.70 -9.57 44.45
CA SER A 100 -17.22 -10.96 44.46
C SER A 100 -18.34 -12.02 44.41
N LYS A 101 -19.58 -11.63 44.69
CA LYS A 101 -20.81 -12.45 44.64
C LYS A 101 -21.63 -12.21 43.36
N SER A 102 -21.08 -11.47 42.39
CA SER A 102 -21.72 -11.09 41.12
C SER A 102 -22.92 -10.14 41.24
N ASN A 103 -23.05 -9.37 42.33
CA ASN A 103 -24.06 -8.30 42.44
C ASN A 103 -23.50 -6.98 41.92
N LYS A 104 -24.36 -6.14 41.34
CA LYS A 104 -24.00 -4.74 40.99
C LYS A 104 -23.65 -3.95 42.24
N ILE A 105 -22.53 -3.23 42.20
CA ILE A 105 -22.08 -2.36 43.30
C ILE A 105 -22.99 -1.13 43.37
N ASP A 106 -23.66 -0.91 44.50
CA ASP A 106 -24.47 0.27 44.77
C ASP A 106 -23.74 1.23 45.72
N LEU A 107 -23.21 2.33 45.17
CA LEU A 107 -22.46 3.35 45.92
C LEU A 107 -23.34 4.32 46.72
N SER A 108 -24.68 4.21 46.67
CA SER A 108 -25.54 4.94 47.63
C SER A 108 -25.55 4.32 49.03
N ASN A 109 -25.01 3.10 49.17
CA ASN A 109 -24.95 2.34 50.41
C ASN A 109 -23.50 2.09 50.85
N THR A 110 -23.25 2.08 52.16
CA THR A 110 -21.90 1.82 52.73
C THR A 110 -21.34 0.46 52.31
N SER A 111 -22.19 -0.54 52.07
CA SER A 111 -21.80 -1.86 51.57
C SER A 111 -21.16 -1.82 50.17
N GLY A 112 -21.57 -0.89 49.29
CA GLY A 112 -20.94 -0.72 47.99
C GLY A 112 -19.53 -0.15 48.08
N TRP A 113 -19.31 0.82 48.98
CA TRP A 113 -17.99 1.36 49.28
C TRP A 113 -17.06 0.32 49.92
N GLU A 114 -17.59 -0.47 50.86
CA GLU A 114 -16.87 -1.58 51.48
C GLU A 114 -16.47 -2.66 50.46
N ALA A 115 -17.32 -2.94 49.46
CA ALA A 115 -17.02 -3.88 48.38
C ALA A 115 -15.84 -3.43 47.49
N ILE A 116 -15.59 -2.12 47.34
CA ILE A 116 -14.50 -1.57 46.52
C ILE A 116 -13.29 -1.08 47.32
N LYS A 117 -13.27 -1.24 48.65
CA LYS A 117 -12.22 -0.66 49.51
C LYS A 117 -10.79 -1.12 49.18
N ASN A 118 -10.65 -2.32 48.62
CA ASN A 118 -9.37 -2.92 48.23
C ASN A 118 -8.94 -2.53 46.80
N LEU A 119 -9.77 -1.79 46.06
CA LEU A 119 -9.50 -1.39 44.69
C LEU A 119 -8.35 -0.40 44.64
N THR A 120 -7.21 -0.86 44.14
CA THR A 120 -6.01 -0.06 43.92
C THR A 120 -5.69 -0.07 42.43
N THR A 121 -5.58 1.11 41.83
CA THR A 121 -5.35 1.32 40.39
C THR A 121 -3.93 1.83 40.10
N GLU A 122 -3.13 2.07 41.13
CA GLU A 122 -1.75 2.52 40.96
C GLU A 122 -0.87 1.38 40.39
N ASN A 123 -0.16 1.72 39.32
CA ASN A 123 0.74 0.88 38.52
C ASN A 123 0.10 -0.40 37.97
N LYS A 124 -1.23 -0.36 37.75
CA LYS A 124 -2.06 -1.48 37.25
C LYS A 124 -2.96 -1.04 36.10
N THR A 125 -3.29 -1.98 35.22
CA THR A 125 -4.42 -1.82 34.29
C THR A 125 -5.76 -1.95 35.05
N ALA A 126 -6.86 -1.48 34.47
CA ALA A 126 -8.19 -1.67 35.08
C ALA A 126 -8.50 -3.16 35.36
N SER A 127 -8.16 -4.06 34.43
CA SER A 127 -8.34 -5.51 34.60
C SER A 127 -7.53 -6.09 35.77
N GLN A 128 -6.27 -5.67 35.94
CA GLN A 128 -5.44 -6.06 37.08
C GLN A 128 -6.00 -5.52 38.40
N ALA A 129 -6.39 -4.25 38.43
CA ALA A 129 -6.99 -3.61 39.62
C ALA A 129 -8.29 -4.29 40.08
N LEU A 130 -9.15 -4.68 39.14
CA LEU A 130 -10.38 -5.43 39.41
C LEU A 130 -10.07 -6.84 39.94
N THR A 131 -9.13 -7.55 39.30
CA THR A 131 -8.73 -8.91 39.68
C THR A 131 -8.17 -8.95 41.11
N ASP A 132 -7.25 -8.05 41.44
CA ASP A 132 -6.65 -7.93 42.77
C ASP A 132 -7.69 -7.60 43.85
N ALA A 133 -8.73 -6.83 43.50
CA ALA A 133 -9.83 -6.49 44.39
C ALA A 133 -10.91 -7.58 44.51
N GLY A 134 -10.83 -8.66 43.73
CA GLY A 134 -11.86 -9.71 43.66
C GLY A 134 -13.16 -9.26 42.98
N LEU A 135 -13.09 -8.23 42.15
CA LEU A 135 -14.22 -7.64 41.42
C LEU A 135 -14.28 -8.17 39.98
N LYS A 136 -15.47 -8.09 39.35
CA LYS A 136 -15.70 -8.61 37.99
C LYS A 136 -16.39 -7.58 37.11
N VAL A 137 -16.05 -7.56 35.83
CA VAL A 137 -16.83 -6.82 34.81
C VAL A 137 -18.13 -7.58 34.56
N SER A 138 -19.28 -6.90 34.44
CA SER A 138 -20.53 -7.57 34.05
C SER A 138 -20.43 -8.11 32.63
N THR A 139 -20.85 -9.37 32.44
CA THR A 139 -20.92 -10.03 31.12
C THR A 139 -22.37 -10.14 30.61
N THR A 140 -23.30 -9.37 31.18
CA THR A 140 -24.70 -9.32 30.73
C THR A 140 -24.86 -8.25 29.67
N ASP A 141 -25.28 -8.60 28.45
CA ASP A 141 -25.40 -7.64 27.34
C ASP A 141 -26.26 -6.41 27.67
N ALA A 142 -27.33 -6.59 28.44
CA ALA A 142 -28.21 -5.50 28.89
C ALA A 142 -27.55 -4.51 29.88
N ASP A 143 -26.39 -4.85 30.45
CA ASP A 143 -25.59 -3.98 31.31
C ASP A 143 -24.57 -3.15 30.52
N ILE A 144 -24.15 -3.64 29.36
CA ILE A 144 -23.16 -3.00 28.51
C ILE A 144 -23.86 -1.89 27.72
N LYS A 145 -23.47 -0.64 27.98
CA LYS A 145 -23.96 0.51 27.22
C LYS A 145 -22.90 0.91 26.20
N GLU A 146 -23.33 1.17 24.97
CA GLU A 146 -22.48 1.76 23.93
C GLU A 146 -22.92 3.18 23.61
N GLN A 147 -21.96 4.05 23.30
CA GLN A 147 -22.19 5.42 22.82
C GLN A 147 -21.07 5.84 21.87
N GLU A 148 -21.40 6.62 20.83
CA GLU A 148 -20.43 7.17 19.87
C GLU A 148 -20.23 8.68 20.10
N THR A 149 -19.00 9.16 19.94
CA THR A 149 -18.64 10.59 20.06
C THR A 149 -19.13 11.41 18.87
N ALA A 150 -19.90 12.46 19.15
CA ALA A 150 -20.38 13.44 18.18
C ALA A 150 -19.25 14.33 17.63
N ALA A 151 -19.59 15.26 16.73
CA ALA A 151 -18.64 16.14 16.03
C ALA A 151 -17.79 17.04 16.97
N ASP A 152 -18.27 17.33 18.17
CA ASP A 152 -17.54 18.05 19.23
C ASP A 152 -16.68 17.13 20.12
N GLY A 153 -16.58 15.85 19.75
CA GLY A 153 -15.90 14.81 20.51
C GLY A 153 -16.67 14.31 21.72
N SER A 154 -17.89 14.80 21.97
CA SER A 154 -18.65 14.46 23.18
C SER A 154 -19.57 13.26 22.99
N THR A 155 -19.79 12.49 24.06
CA THR A 155 -20.92 11.56 24.17
C THR A 155 -21.34 11.37 25.63
N THR A 156 -22.58 10.96 25.90
CA THR A 156 -23.11 10.91 27.28
C THR A 156 -23.86 9.62 27.59
N PHE A 157 -23.36 8.90 28.58
CA PHE A 157 -24.06 7.78 29.20
C PHE A 157 -25.02 8.30 30.26
N ASN A 158 -26.32 8.18 30.00
CA ASN A 158 -27.36 8.43 31.00
C ASN A 158 -27.55 7.18 31.89
N LEU A 159 -27.43 7.37 33.20
CA LEU A 159 -27.43 6.28 34.20
C LEU A 159 -28.70 6.26 35.07
N GLY A 160 -29.67 7.13 34.78
CA GLY A 160 -30.92 7.20 35.53
C GLY A 160 -30.64 7.68 36.95
N THR A 161 -30.99 6.88 37.95
CA THR A 161 -30.67 7.13 39.38
C THR A 161 -29.83 5.99 39.95
N THR A 162 -28.91 5.43 39.15
CA THR A 162 -27.99 4.36 39.57
C THR A 162 -26.65 4.95 40.03
N TYR A 163 -26.08 4.35 41.07
CA TYR A 163 -24.80 4.76 41.67
C TYR A 163 -23.92 3.53 41.74
N GLY A 164 -22.71 3.56 41.17
CA GLY A 164 -21.90 2.36 40.99
C GLY A 164 -20.51 2.64 40.47
N LEU A 165 -19.72 1.57 40.39
CA LEU A 165 -18.41 1.54 39.74
C LEU A 165 -18.58 1.01 38.31
N TYR A 166 -17.96 1.67 37.34
CA TYR A 166 -18.03 1.32 35.92
C TYR A 166 -16.64 1.22 35.31
N LEU A 167 -16.47 0.30 34.36
CA LEU A 167 -15.36 0.26 33.41
C LEU A 167 -15.75 1.03 32.15
N VAL A 168 -14.86 1.91 31.71
CA VAL A 168 -14.94 2.62 30.44
C VAL A 168 -13.88 2.05 29.50
N GLU A 169 -14.33 1.57 28.33
CA GLU A 169 -13.50 0.99 27.28
C GLU A 169 -13.77 1.71 25.95
N GLU A 170 -12.77 1.79 25.09
CA GLU A 170 -12.91 2.34 23.75
C GLU A 170 -12.88 1.19 22.73
N ASP A 171 -13.90 1.11 21.87
CA ASP A 171 -14.00 0.06 20.85
C ASP A 171 -13.49 0.58 19.51
N LEU A 172 -12.16 0.54 19.33
CA LEU A 172 -11.52 1.00 18.10
C LEU A 172 -11.92 0.18 16.86
N ALA A 173 -12.17 -1.12 17.01
CA ALA A 173 -12.54 -2.00 15.90
C ALA A 173 -13.89 -1.63 15.30
N ASN A 174 -14.83 -1.16 16.12
CA ASN A 174 -16.15 -0.70 15.69
C ASN A 174 -16.24 0.84 15.52
N SER A 175 -15.13 1.57 15.68
CA SER A 175 -15.07 3.03 15.55
C SER A 175 -14.72 3.49 14.13
N ALA A 176 -15.15 4.69 13.76
CA ALA A 176 -14.73 5.40 12.55
C ALA A 176 -14.16 6.79 12.89
N PRO A 177 -12.97 6.87 13.53
CA PRO A 177 -12.46 8.12 14.12
C PRO A 177 -12.22 9.21 13.07
N LYS A 178 -12.67 10.43 13.37
CA LYS A 178 -12.52 11.61 12.50
C LYS A 178 -12.03 12.84 13.28
N LYS A 179 -11.17 13.63 12.65
CA LYS A 179 -10.74 14.97 13.10
C LYS A 179 -11.10 15.98 12.01
N ASP A 180 -11.78 17.06 12.38
CA ASP A 180 -12.28 18.09 11.45
C ASP A 180 -13.06 17.47 10.26
N GLY A 181 -13.86 16.44 10.55
CA GLY A 181 -14.65 15.67 9.56
C GLY A 181 -13.86 14.67 8.71
N LYS A 182 -12.52 14.64 8.80
CA LYS A 182 -11.65 13.76 7.99
C LYS A 182 -11.26 12.49 8.77
N PRO A 183 -11.25 11.30 8.15
CA PRO A 183 -10.80 10.07 8.80
C PRO A 183 -9.36 10.17 9.31
N ILE A 184 -9.11 9.57 10.47
CA ILE A 184 -7.79 9.44 11.10
C ILE A 184 -7.59 8.02 11.63
N LYS A 185 -6.33 7.60 11.81
CA LYS A 185 -5.98 6.36 12.50
C LYS A 185 -5.56 6.70 13.94
N VAL A 186 -6.08 5.95 14.92
CA VAL A 186 -5.61 6.05 16.31
C VAL A 186 -4.31 5.27 16.44
N THR A 187 -3.26 5.93 16.92
CA THR A 187 -1.91 5.36 17.09
C THR A 187 -1.54 5.11 18.56
N LYS A 188 -2.18 5.79 19.50
CA LYS A 188 -2.20 5.42 20.92
C LYS A 188 -3.63 5.53 21.42
N GLN A 189 -4.18 4.42 21.92
CA GLN A 189 -5.50 4.35 22.52
C GLN A 189 -5.42 4.79 23.99
N VAL A 190 -6.51 5.34 24.53
CA VAL A 190 -6.65 5.48 25.99
C VAL A 190 -6.77 4.09 26.61
N ASN A 191 -6.03 3.83 27.68
CA ASN A 191 -6.16 2.56 28.41
C ASN A 191 -7.57 2.46 29.03
N PRO A 192 -8.19 1.26 29.09
CA PRO A 192 -9.42 1.05 29.84
C PRO A 192 -9.31 1.54 31.28
N PHE A 193 -10.34 2.22 31.78
CA PHE A 193 -10.29 2.91 33.08
C PHE A 193 -11.57 2.82 33.89
N LEU A 194 -11.43 2.97 35.20
CA LEU A 194 -12.52 2.84 36.17
C LEU A 194 -13.05 4.22 36.59
N VAL A 195 -14.37 4.31 36.77
CA VAL A 195 -15.09 5.52 37.17
C VAL A 195 -16.16 5.17 38.20
N THR A 196 -16.17 5.85 39.35
CA THR A 196 -17.29 5.81 40.30
C THR A 196 -18.29 6.90 39.98
N VAL A 197 -19.59 6.58 40.05
CA VAL A 197 -20.67 7.56 40.01
C VAL A 197 -21.54 7.37 41.26
N PRO A 198 -21.68 8.37 42.16
CA PRO A 198 -21.07 9.70 42.07
C PRO A 198 -19.55 9.68 42.35
N LEU A 199 -18.88 10.78 42.03
CA LEU A 199 -17.46 11.01 42.35
C LEU A 199 -17.35 12.09 43.43
N PRO A 200 -16.48 11.96 44.45
CA PRO A 200 -16.26 13.01 45.43
C PRO A 200 -15.57 14.24 44.82
N ASP A 201 -16.01 15.43 45.23
CA ASP A 201 -15.37 16.71 44.91
C ASP A 201 -14.52 17.20 46.08
N THR A 202 -13.22 16.88 46.04
CA THR A 202 -12.24 17.24 47.08
C THR A 202 -12.06 18.74 47.33
N GLN A 203 -12.63 19.61 46.48
CA GLN A 203 -12.59 21.07 46.65
C GLN A 203 -13.81 21.65 47.36
N THR A 204 -14.96 20.98 47.28
CA THR A 204 -16.23 21.46 47.85
C THR A 204 -16.86 20.48 48.85
N HIS A 205 -16.25 19.30 49.04
CA HIS A 205 -16.72 18.19 49.86
C HIS A 205 -18.17 17.79 49.54
N SER A 206 -18.48 17.79 48.23
CA SER A 206 -19.79 17.44 47.68
C SER A 206 -19.67 16.30 46.65
N TRP A 207 -20.80 15.78 46.17
CA TRP A 207 -20.83 14.67 45.22
C TRP A 207 -21.15 15.13 43.80
N LEU A 208 -20.31 14.73 42.85
CA LEU A 208 -20.52 14.90 41.42
C LEU A 208 -21.31 13.71 40.87
N TYR A 209 -22.59 13.96 40.55
CA TYR A 209 -23.48 12.95 39.94
C TYR A 209 -23.40 12.92 38.41
N ASN A 210 -22.97 14.03 37.79
CA ASN A 210 -22.86 14.20 36.34
C ASN A 210 -21.41 14.52 36.00
N LEU A 211 -20.64 13.47 35.68
CA LEU A 211 -19.21 13.55 35.47
C LEU A 211 -18.89 14.03 34.05
N LYS A 212 -17.80 14.78 33.90
CA LYS A 212 -17.21 15.18 32.63
C LYS A 212 -15.75 14.72 32.59
N ILE A 213 -15.46 13.75 31.72
CA ILE A 213 -14.15 13.09 31.62
C ILE A 213 -13.55 13.27 30.23
N TYR A 214 -12.22 13.32 30.15
CA TYR A 214 -11.48 13.79 28.97
C TYR A 214 -10.37 12.81 28.54
N PRO A 215 -10.72 11.57 28.12
CA PRO A 215 -9.75 10.63 27.58
C PRO A 215 -9.13 11.16 26.28
N LYS A 216 -7.86 10.81 26.01
CA LYS A 216 -7.13 11.28 24.82
C LYS A 216 -6.58 10.12 23.99
N ASN A 217 -6.38 10.34 22.69
CA ASN A 217 -5.66 9.42 21.79
C ASN A 217 -4.57 10.16 21.03
N ASP A 218 -3.41 9.55 20.84
CA ASP A 218 -2.46 10.01 19.82
C ASP A 218 -2.90 9.47 18.46
N VAL A 219 -2.92 10.31 17.43
CA VAL A 219 -3.49 9.97 16.12
C VAL A 219 -2.51 10.19 14.97
N SER A 220 -2.87 9.68 13.79
CA SER A 220 -2.19 9.92 12.53
C SER A 220 -3.19 10.11 11.40
N SER A 221 -2.82 10.92 10.41
CA SER A 221 -3.52 11.03 9.12
C SER A 221 -3.00 10.06 8.06
N SER A 222 -2.03 9.20 8.41
CA SER A 222 -1.53 8.14 7.52
C SER A 222 -2.64 7.17 7.15
N LYS A 223 -2.68 6.76 5.88
CA LYS A 223 -3.60 5.78 5.33
C LYS A 223 -2.86 4.51 4.93
N VAL A 224 -3.60 3.44 4.67
CA VAL A 224 -3.04 2.31 3.92
C VAL A 224 -2.73 2.79 2.49
N GLU A 225 -1.55 2.43 2.02
CA GLU A 225 -1.06 2.70 0.67
C GLU A 225 -0.64 1.38 0.03
N LYS A 226 -0.97 1.24 -1.26
CA LYS A 226 -0.39 0.26 -2.17
C LYS A 226 -0.16 0.98 -3.49
N LYS A 227 1.06 0.90 -4.02
CA LYS A 227 1.53 1.64 -5.20
C LYS A 227 2.25 0.73 -6.18
N ALA A 228 1.98 0.91 -7.46
CA ALA A 228 2.79 0.27 -8.49
C ALA A 228 4.20 0.88 -8.45
N GLN A 229 5.24 0.05 -8.55
CA GLN A 229 6.60 0.54 -8.75
C GLN A 229 6.69 1.33 -10.06
N ALA A 230 7.54 2.36 -10.07
CA ALA A 230 7.59 3.36 -11.14
C ALA A 230 7.64 2.72 -12.54
N ASP A 231 8.45 1.67 -12.68
CA ASP A 231 8.60 0.88 -13.89
C ASP A 231 8.56 -0.63 -13.56
N PRO A 232 8.05 -1.48 -14.48
CA PRO A 232 8.26 -2.93 -14.43
C PRO A 232 9.74 -3.29 -14.68
N ASN A 233 10.15 -4.52 -14.37
CA ASN A 233 11.51 -4.99 -14.67
C ASN A 233 11.85 -5.03 -16.19
N LYS A 234 10.82 -4.99 -17.05
CA LYS A 234 10.91 -4.90 -18.51
C LYS A 234 9.75 -4.05 -19.03
N PRO A 235 9.98 -3.08 -19.94
CA PRO A 235 8.92 -2.21 -20.50
C PRO A 235 7.98 -2.93 -21.50
N PHE A 236 8.04 -4.26 -21.59
CA PHE A 236 7.17 -5.09 -22.43
C PHE A 236 6.86 -6.42 -21.75
N ILE A 237 5.77 -7.06 -22.15
CA ILE A 237 5.37 -8.39 -21.67
C ILE A 237 6.20 -9.47 -22.38
N ASP A 238 6.96 -10.24 -21.61
CA ASP A 238 7.88 -11.30 -22.06
C ASP A 238 7.51 -12.63 -21.40
N GLY A 239 6.33 -13.15 -21.75
CA GLY A 239 5.77 -14.34 -21.11
C GLY A 239 5.68 -14.16 -19.59
N THR A 240 6.32 -15.04 -18.83
CA THR A 240 6.36 -14.97 -17.36
C THR A 240 7.49 -14.12 -16.78
N ASN A 241 8.35 -13.52 -17.61
CA ASN A 241 9.57 -12.83 -17.18
C ASN A 241 9.35 -11.35 -16.82
N THR A 242 8.22 -10.77 -17.19
CA THR A 242 7.87 -9.37 -16.88
C THR A 242 7.18 -9.30 -15.54
N THR A 243 7.76 -8.55 -14.60
CA THR A 243 7.26 -8.40 -13.22
C THR A 243 7.01 -6.94 -12.89
N MET A 244 5.88 -6.68 -12.24
CA MET A 244 5.56 -5.42 -11.56
C MET A 244 5.63 -5.64 -10.04
N GLY A 245 6.28 -4.71 -9.34
CA GLY A 245 6.25 -4.64 -7.88
C GLY A 245 5.11 -3.73 -7.40
N TRP A 246 4.51 -4.09 -6.27
CA TRP A 246 3.47 -3.33 -5.60
C TRP A 246 3.95 -3.03 -4.18
N ASP A 247 4.39 -1.79 -3.96
CA ASP A 247 4.90 -1.32 -2.67
C ASP A 247 3.73 -0.97 -1.76
N ILE A 248 3.73 -1.55 -0.57
CA ILE A 248 2.66 -1.51 0.42
C ILE A 248 3.17 -0.76 1.66
N SER A 249 2.33 0.11 2.24
CA SER A 249 2.57 0.82 3.49
C SER A 249 1.30 0.78 4.34
N ILE A 250 1.35 0.08 5.47
CA ILE A 250 0.23 -0.12 6.40
C ILE A 250 0.57 0.61 7.72
N PRO A 251 -0.18 1.66 8.10
CA PRO A 251 0.02 2.33 9.38
C PRO A 251 -0.24 1.38 10.56
N LEU A 252 0.68 1.35 11.52
CA LEU A 252 0.53 0.58 12.75
C LEU A 252 -0.35 1.39 13.73
N THR A 253 -1.62 1.01 13.85
CA THR A 253 -2.61 1.58 14.78
C THR A 253 -2.25 1.29 16.24
N ALA A 254 -2.99 1.84 17.20
CA ALA A 254 -2.84 1.48 18.61
C ALA A 254 -3.05 -0.03 18.82
N ILE A 255 -2.26 -0.63 19.72
CA ILE A 255 -2.46 -2.00 20.18
C ILE A 255 -3.80 -2.07 20.92
N LYS A 256 -4.60 -3.08 20.61
CA LYS A 256 -5.94 -3.26 21.16
C LYS A 256 -5.92 -3.38 22.70
N ASP A 257 -6.97 -2.85 23.33
CA ASP A 257 -7.23 -2.87 24.77
C ASP A 257 -6.11 -2.26 25.65
N GLY A 258 -5.20 -1.47 25.06
CA GLY A 258 -4.03 -0.93 25.76
C GLY A 258 -2.93 -1.96 26.05
N GLY A 259 -2.91 -3.07 25.31
CA GLY A 259 -1.90 -4.13 25.45
C GLY A 259 -0.47 -3.69 25.09
N SER A 260 0.51 -4.51 25.46
CA SER A 260 1.93 -4.27 25.15
C SER A 260 2.42 -4.94 23.86
N THR A 261 1.62 -5.81 23.24
CA THR A 261 1.94 -6.48 21.98
C THR A 261 0.72 -6.64 21.09
N TYR A 262 0.87 -6.38 19.79
CA TYR A 262 -0.15 -6.72 18.79
C TYR A 262 -0.48 -8.23 18.83
N THR A 263 -1.76 -8.52 18.66
CA THR A 263 -2.30 -9.87 18.42
C THR A 263 -2.37 -10.21 16.93
N ASN A 264 -2.58 -9.22 16.07
CA ASN A 264 -2.61 -9.36 14.62
C ASN A 264 -2.02 -8.14 13.91
N VAL A 265 -1.13 -8.39 12.95
CA VAL A 265 -0.72 -7.42 11.92
C VAL A 265 -0.62 -8.22 10.64
N SER A 266 -1.47 -7.92 9.66
CA SER A 266 -1.57 -8.71 8.44
C SER A 266 -2.18 -7.94 7.27
N PHE A 267 -2.02 -8.50 6.07
CA PHE A 267 -2.72 -8.07 4.87
C PHE A 267 -3.09 -9.23 3.96
N THR A 268 -4.14 -9.04 3.17
CA THR A 268 -4.50 -9.95 2.06
C THR A 268 -4.55 -9.20 0.73
N ASP A 269 -4.15 -9.88 -0.34
CA ASP A 269 -3.94 -9.30 -1.67
C ASP A 269 -4.65 -10.17 -2.73
N PRO A 270 -5.86 -9.76 -3.19
CA PRO A 270 -6.59 -10.44 -4.26
C PRO A 270 -6.02 -10.08 -5.64
N ILE A 271 -5.52 -11.09 -6.36
CA ILE A 271 -4.76 -10.93 -7.60
C ILE A 271 -5.71 -11.06 -8.80
N ASN A 272 -5.66 -10.11 -9.73
CA ASN A 272 -6.42 -10.18 -10.97
C ASN A 272 -5.77 -11.16 -11.96
N THR A 273 -6.22 -12.41 -11.93
CA THR A 273 -5.63 -13.52 -12.70
C THR A 273 -5.79 -13.42 -14.22
N ASP A 274 -6.58 -12.46 -14.72
CA ASP A 274 -6.66 -12.20 -16.16
C ASP A 274 -5.43 -11.42 -16.68
N PHE A 275 -4.71 -10.75 -15.78
CA PHE A 275 -3.56 -9.89 -16.10
C PHE A 275 -2.29 -10.23 -15.34
N LEU A 276 -2.39 -10.80 -14.15
CA LEU A 276 -1.30 -10.99 -13.20
C LEU A 276 -1.25 -12.43 -12.66
N ASN A 277 -0.03 -12.95 -12.48
CA ASN A 277 0.23 -14.09 -11.61
C ASN A 277 0.98 -13.61 -10.35
N TYR A 278 0.76 -14.29 -9.23
CA TYR A 278 1.63 -14.13 -8.06
C TYR A 278 3.08 -14.48 -8.41
N ASN A 279 4.05 -13.81 -7.79
CA ASN A 279 5.47 -14.15 -7.91
C ASN A 279 6.10 -14.33 -6.52
N SER A 280 6.11 -13.27 -5.70
CA SER A 280 6.78 -13.30 -4.39
C SER A 280 6.33 -12.15 -3.47
N VAL A 281 6.70 -12.22 -2.19
CA VAL A 281 6.67 -11.09 -1.24
C VAL A 281 8.09 -10.86 -0.75
N LYS A 282 8.54 -9.61 -0.78
CA LYS A 282 9.89 -9.20 -0.38
C LYS A 282 9.88 -7.87 0.38
N ASP A 283 11.06 -7.43 0.81
CA ASP A 283 11.29 -6.11 1.41
C ASP A 283 10.40 -5.77 2.63
N VAL A 284 9.97 -6.81 3.36
CA VAL A 284 9.10 -6.69 4.53
C VAL A 284 9.86 -6.04 5.70
N LYS A 285 9.37 -4.90 6.20
CA LYS A 285 10.03 -4.08 7.23
C LYS A 285 8.99 -3.45 8.16
N VAL A 286 9.36 -3.18 9.40
CA VAL A 286 8.59 -2.28 10.30
C VAL A 286 9.40 -1.03 10.59
N THR A 287 8.80 0.15 10.42
CA THR A 287 9.42 1.46 10.66
C THR A 287 8.75 2.15 11.84
N ASP A 288 9.50 3.00 12.55
CA ASP A 288 8.91 3.89 13.56
C ASP A 288 8.05 5.01 12.95
N LYS A 289 7.42 5.81 13.81
CA LYS A 289 6.52 6.92 13.46
C LYS A 289 7.20 7.98 12.58
N ASP A 290 8.48 8.22 12.81
CA ASP A 290 9.25 9.25 12.11
C ASP A 290 9.92 8.72 10.83
N GLY A 291 9.89 7.41 10.60
CA GLY A 291 10.54 6.75 9.45
C GLY A 291 12.06 6.64 9.55
N ASN A 292 12.64 6.96 10.72
CA ASN A 292 14.09 7.05 10.94
C ASN A 292 14.72 5.72 11.36
N ASN A 293 13.94 4.80 11.94
CA ASN A 293 14.44 3.51 12.42
C ASN A 293 13.56 2.34 11.93
N ALA A 294 14.12 1.54 11.04
CA ALA A 294 13.45 0.40 10.40
C ALA A 294 14.11 -0.94 10.75
N ASP A 295 13.29 -1.90 11.20
CA ASP A 295 13.68 -3.30 11.36
C ASP A 295 13.26 -4.10 10.13
N THR A 296 14.22 -4.76 9.47
CA THR A 296 13.90 -5.69 8.38
C THR A 296 13.39 -7.01 8.96
N LEU A 297 12.29 -7.50 8.40
CA LEU A 297 11.68 -8.76 8.78
C LEU A 297 12.22 -9.90 7.91
N THR A 298 12.37 -11.06 8.55
CA THR A 298 12.88 -12.30 7.95
C THR A 298 11.78 -13.36 7.91
N ALA A 299 12.03 -14.49 7.26
CA ALA A 299 11.04 -15.58 7.15
C ALA A 299 10.60 -16.20 8.49
N THR A 300 11.24 -15.89 9.62
CA THR A 300 10.73 -16.25 10.96
C THR A 300 9.76 -15.22 11.53
N ASP A 301 9.78 -13.98 11.03
CA ASP A 301 8.99 -12.85 11.53
C ASP A 301 7.61 -12.73 10.86
N TYR A 302 7.41 -13.35 9.69
CA TYR A 302 6.13 -13.36 8.99
C TYR A 302 5.89 -14.67 8.25
N GLU A 303 4.63 -15.06 8.12
CA GLU A 303 4.18 -16.12 7.22
C GLU A 303 3.58 -15.52 5.94
N VAL A 304 3.79 -16.20 4.80
CA VAL A 304 3.11 -15.93 3.54
C VAL A 304 2.35 -17.19 3.16
N LYS A 305 1.03 -17.09 2.99
CA LYS A 305 0.16 -18.16 2.52
C LYS A 305 -0.52 -17.71 1.24
N ALA A 306 -0.71 -18.63 0.31
CA ALA A 306 -1.31 -18.35 -0.99
C ALA A 306 -2.44 -19.34 -1.26
N TYR A 307 -3.48 -18.92 -1.98
CA TYR A 307 -4.70 -19.69 -2.13
C TYR A 307 -5.23 -19.63 -3.56
N SER A 308 -5.77 -20.75 -4.03
CA SER A 308 -6.31 -20.94 -5.39
C SER A 308 -7.84 -20.84 -5.48
N SER A 309 -8.51 -20.68 -4.34
CA SER A 309 -9.96 -20.51 -4.20
C SER A 309 -10.30 -19.57 -3.04
N ILE A 310 -11.56 -19.13 -3.00
CA ILE A 310 -12.16 -18.31 -1.93
C ILE A 310 -13.30 -19.10 -1.26
N GLY A 311 -13.86 -18.56 -0.17
CA GLY A 311 -14.87 -19.20 0.67
C GLY A 311 -14.32 -19.60 2.04
N ASP A 312 -15.12 -20.31 2.82
CA ASP A 312 -14.80 -20.66 4.22
C ASP A 312 -13.58 -21.59 4.36
N ASN A 313 -13.33 -22.42 3.34
CA ASN A 313 -12.23 -23.39 3.30
C ASN A 313 -11.41 -23.21 2.01
N PRO A 314 -10.62 -22.13 1.88
CA PRO A 314 -9.85 -21.84 0.67
C PRO A 314 -8.71 -22.84 0.49
N THR A 315 -8.44 -23.24 -0.75
CA THR A 315 -7.44 -24.25 -1.10
C THR A 315 -6.04 -23.63 -1.15
N GLU A 316 -5.22 -23.94 -0.15
CA GLU A 316 -3.84 -23.44 -0.03
C GLU A 316 -2.92 -24.01 -1.13
N VAL A 317 -2.07 -23.15 -1.69
CA VAL A 317 -1.01 -23.49 -2.63
C VAL A 317 0.28 -23.61 -1.81
N THR A 318 0.62 -24.84 -1.41
CA THR A 318 1.72 -25.10 -0.47
C THR A 318 3.13 -25.01 -1.08
N ASP A 319 3.25 -25.15 -2.40
CA ASP A 319 4.49 -24.97 -3.14
C ASP A 319 4.50 -23.61 -3.84
N LEU A 320 5.18 -22.65 -3.20
CA LEU A 320 5.43 -21.31 -3.74
C LEU A 320 6.79 -21.19 -4.46
N SER A 321 7.48 -22.31 -4.69
CA SER A 321 8.73 -22.35 -5.45
C SER A 321 8.51 -22.70 -6.94
N SER A 322 7.42 -23.42 -7.24
CA SER A 322 7.08 -23.81 -8.61
C SER A 322 6.33 -22.73 -9.38
N ALA A 323 6.93 -22.25 -10.47
CA ALA A 323 6.33 -21.26 -11.38
C ALA A 323 4.95 -21.69 -11.93
N GLU A 324 4.70 -23.00 -12.11
CA GLU A 324 3.38 -23.49 -12.53
C GLU A 324 2.34 -23.43 -11.42
N LYS A 325 2.75 -23.57 -10.15
CA LYS A 325 1.84 -23.45 -8.99
C LYS A 325 1.48 -22.00 -8.71
N LEU A 326 2.43 -21.08 -8.87
CA LEU A 326 2.22 -19.63 -8.71
C LEU A 326 1.11 -19.08 -9.64
N LYS A 327 0.92 -19.66 -10.83
CA LYS A 327 -0.18 -19.34 -11.76
C LYS A 327 -1.59 -19.66 -11.24
N THR A 328 -1.69 -20.52 -10.22
CA THR A 328 -2.99 -20.92 -9.65
C THR A 328 -3.38 -20.07 -8.43
N VAL A 329 -2.47 -19.22 -7.95
CA VAL A 329 -2.71 -18.31 -6.81
C VAL A 329 -3.64 -17.19 -7.24
N LYS A 330 -4.78 -17.09 -6.57
CA LYS A 330 -5.79 -16.03 -6.73
C LYS A 330 -5.70 -14.95 -5.68
N TRP A 331 -5.18 -15.28 -4.49
CA TRP A 331 -4.91 -14.31 -3.44
C TRP A 331 -3.83 -14.83 -2.48
N ILE A 332 -3.18 -13.90 -1.77
CA ILE A 332 -2.24 -14.21 -0.69
C ILE A 332 -2.66 -13.58 0.64
N ARG A 333 -2.18 -14.15 1.74
CA ARG A 333 -2.16 -13.56 3.09
C ARG A 333 -0.71 -13.44 3.54
N VAL A 334 -0.35 -12.27 4.06
CA VAL A 334 0.90 -12.05 4.80
C VAL A 334 0.54 -11.69 6.23
N LYS A 335 1.07 -12.41 7.22
CA LYS A 335 0.76 -12.22 8.64
C LYS A 335 2.03 -12.28 9.47
N LEU A 336 2.19 -11.34 10.41
CA LEU A 336 3.35 -11.34 11.29
C LEU A 336 3.24 -12.50 12.30
N THR A 337 4.35 -13.22 12.51
CA THR A 337 4.45 -14.22 13.57
C THR A 337 4.67 -13.54 14.93
N LYS A 338 4.73 -14.31 16.01
CA LYS A 338 5.03 -13.79 17.35
C LYS A 338 6.31 -12.93 17.42
N THR A 339 7.34 -13.21 16.61
CA THR A 339 8.58 -12.38 16.60
C THR A 339 8.39 -11.10 15.79
N GLY A 340 7.71 -11.15 14.64
CA GLY A 340 7.36 -9.97 13.87
C GLY A 340 6.40 -9.04 14.60
N LEU A 341 5.40 -9.58 15.30
CA LEU A 341 4.48 -8.82 16.15
C LEU A 341 5.23 -8.09 17.27
N ALA A 342 6.23 -8.72 17.90
CA ALA A 342 7.07 -8.07 18.91
C ALA A 342 7.88 -6.90 18.32
N LYS A 343 8.44 -7.05 17.11
CA LYS A 343 9.11 -5.96 16.37
C LYS A 343 8.13 -4.83 16.03
N ALA A 344 6.95 -5.14 15.49
CA ALA A 344 5.91 -4.16 15.19
C ALA A 344 5.46 -3.40 16.45
N SER A 345 5.34 -4.10 17.59
CA SER A 345 4.92 -3.50 18.87
C SER A 345 5.97 -2.58 19.48
N ALA A 346 7.24 -2.68 19.06
CA ALA A 346 8.26 -1.67 19.38
C ALA A 346 8.15 -0.40 18.50
N LYS A 347 7.24 -0.39 17.52
CA LYS A 347 7.10 0.62 16.46
C LYS A 347 5.65 1.13 16.30
N VAL A 348 4.84 1.03 17.36
CA VAL A 348 3.43 1.50 17.38
C VAL A 348 3.33 2.95 16.87
N GLY A 349 2.36 3.23 16.01
CA GLY A 349 2.22 4.53 15.34
C GLY A 349 3.13 4.73 14.12
N GLY A 350 4.03 3.79 13.84
CA GLY A 350 4.83 3.69 12.63
C GLY A 350 4.13 2.93 11.51
N LYS A 351 4.86 2.12 10.74
CA LYS A 351 4.34 1.42 9.56
C LYS A 351 4.91 0.00 9.40
N LEU A 352 4.11 -0.92 8.87
CA LEU A 352 4.57 -2.13 8.18
C LEU A 352 4.68 -1.81 6.68
N THR A 353 5.82 -2.09 6.06
CA THR A 353 6.01 -1.98 4.61
C THR A 353 6.40 -3.31 4.00
N ALA A 354 5.99 -3.57 2.76
CA ALA A 354 6.37 -4.75 1.99
C ALA A 354 6.26 -4.47 0.48
N THR A 355 6.89 -5.29 -0.36
CA THR A 355 6.63 -5.31 -1.80
C THR A 355 6.04 -6.67 -2.20
N VAL A 356 4.82 -6.67 -2.73
CA VAL A 356 4.26 -7.84 -3.43
C VAL A 356 4.70 -7.77 -4.89
N VAL A 357 5.32 -8.82 -5.39
CA VAL A 357 5.73 -8.92 -6.80
C VAL A 357 4.72 -9.79 -7.54
N THR A 358 4.30 -9.33 -8.71
CA THR A 358 3.43 -10.07 -9.64
C THR A 358 4.05 -10.12 -11.02
N THR A 359 3.93 -11.27 -11.69
CA THR A 359 4.25 -11.39 -13.12
C THR A 359 3.08 -10.86 -13.96
N VAL A 360 3.34 -9.98 -14.92
CA VAL A 360 2.33 -9.44 -15.86
C VAL A 360 2.22 -10.37 -17.07
N ILE A 361 1.02 -10.89 -17.35
CA ILE A 361 0.77 -11.86 -18.43
C ILE A 361 -0.12 -11.36 -19.56
N ALA A 362 -0.87 -10.26 -19.37
CA ALA A 362 -1.71 -9.68 -20.41
C ALA A 362 -1.79 -8.14 -20.29
N PRO A 363 -1.98 -7.41 -21.40
CA PRO A 363 -2.11 -5.95 -21.39
C PRO A 363 -3.50 -5.49 -20.95
N GLY A 364 -3.57 -4.39 -20.20
CA GLY A 364 -4.80 -3.71 -19.81
C GLY A 364 -4.55 -2.57 -18.82
N ASN A 365 -5.62 -2.01 -18.28
CA ASN A 365 -5.57 -1.16 -17.08
C ASN A 365 -5.69 -2.06 -15.84
N ILE A 366 -4.56 -2.43 -15.26
CA ILE A 366 -4.46 -3.48 -14.25
C ILE A 366 -4.53 -2.84 -12.86
N LYS A 367 -5.75 -2.68 -12.32
CA LYS A 367 -5.97 -2.22 -10.94
C LYS A 367 -5.62 -3.34 -9.94
N ASN A 368 -4.90 -3.01 -8.88
CA ASN A 368 -4.55 -3.93 -7.81
C ASN A 368 -4.80 -3.30 -6.42
N ASN A 369 -5.53 -4.01 -5.55
CA ASN A 369 -6.04 -3.52 -4.26
C ASN A 369 -5.42 -4.29 -3.08
N ILE A 370 -5.66 -3.85 -1.84
CA ILE A 370 -5.22 -4.56 -0.64
C ILE A 370 -6.27 -4.48 0.46
N ASN A 371 -6.35 -5.54 1.26
CA ASN A 371 -7.07 -5.59 2.52
C ASN A 371 -6.05 -5.64 3.67
N THR A 372 -6.30 -4.98 4.79
CA THR A 372 -5.36 -4.95 5.92
C THR A 372 -6.08 -5.15 7.23
N ASP A 373 -5.39 -5.70 8.23
CA ASP A 373 -5.87 -5.80 9.59
C ASP A 373 -4.70 -5.55 10.56
N VAL A 374 -4.88 -4.55 11.42
CA VAL A 374 -4.00 -4.26 12.54
C VAL A 374 -4.85 -4.29 13.81
N ASP A 375 -4.74 -5.38 14.56
CA ASP A 375 -5.49 -5.66 15.79
C ASP A 375 -7.04 -5.50 15.68
N GLY A 376 -7.59 -5.87 14.53
CA GLY A 376 -9.02 -5.77 14.22
C GLY A 376 -9.45 -4.41 13.67
N VAL A 377 -8.54 -3.44 13.52
CA VAL A 377 -8.77 -2.25 12.69
C VAL A 377 -8.51 -2.65 11.24
N ALA A 378 -9.59 -2.97 10.51
CA ALA A 378 -9.52 -3.54 9.17
C ALA A 378 -9.82 -2.55 8.03
N THR A 379 -9.34 -2.87 6.82
CA THR A 379 -9.74 -2.26 5.54
C THR A 379 -10.09 -3.37 4.55
N GLY A 380 -11.17 -3.21 3.77
CA GLY A 380 -11.73 -4.31 2.98
C GLY A 380 -12.09 -5.52 3.86
N ASP A 381 -11.87 -6.74 3.36
CA ASP A 381 -12.17 -7.97 4.11
C ASP A 381 -11.23 -8.22 5.33
N GLY A 382 -10.24 -7.36 5.57
CA GLY A 382 -9.25 -7.51 6.65
C GLY A 382 -8.32 -8.71 6.48
N ASP A 383 -8.12 -9.49 7.55
CA ASP A 383 -7.29 -10.71 7.52
C ASP A 383 -8.04 -11.95 6.99
N LYS A 384 -9.35 -11.84 6.75
CA LYS A 384 -10.24 -12.95 6.36
C LYS A 384 -9.96 -13.45 4.93
N THR A 385 -10.64 -14.50 4.50
CA THR A 385 -10.68 -14.85 3.06
C THR A 385 -11.35 -13.70 2.30
N PRO A 386 -10.76 -13.15 1.23
CA PRO A 386 -11.38 -12.11 0.43
C PRO A 386 -12.74 -12.54 -0.12
N SER A 387 -13.72 -11.64 -0.06
CA SER A 387 -15.08 -11.89 -0.57
C SER A 387 -15.15 -11.98 -2.10
N CYS A 388 -14.10 -11.55 -2.78
CA CYS A 388 -13.96 -11.53 -4.23
C CYS A 388 -12.51 -11.75 -4.68
N VAL A 389 -12.36 -12.15 -5.95
CA VAL A 389 -11.12 -12.03 -6.71
C VAL A 389 -11.46 -11.17 -7.93
N PRO A 390 -10.73 -10.08 -8.21
CA PRO A 390 -11.04 -9.21 -9.34
C PRO A 390 -10.74 -9.91 -10.66
N THR A 391 -11.58 -9.66 -11.66
CA THR A 391 -11.32 -10.03 -13.06
C THR A 391 -11.29 -8.77 -13.93
N LYS A 392 -10.91 -8.89 -15.20
CA LYS A 392 -10.96 -7.80 -16.18
C LYS A 392 -12.36 -7.17 -16.28
N ASP A 393 -13.38 -8.00 -16.41
CA ASP A 393 -14.76 -7.56 -16.66
C ASP A 393 -15.55 -7.31 -15.36
N LYS A 394 -15.05 -7.78 -14.21
CA LYS A 394 -15.71 -7.69 -12.90
C LYS A 394 -14.72 -7.28 -11.81
N PRO A 395 -14.56 -5.98 -11.53
CA PRO A 395 -13.85 -5.56 -10.33
C PRO A 395 -14.58 -6.03 -9.06
N CYS A 396 -13.82 -6.18 -7.99
CA CYS A 396 -14.38 -6.31 -6.65
C CYS A 396 -15.33 -5.14 -6.33
N LYS A 397 -16.47 -5.44 -5.70
CA LYS A 397 -17.34 -4.40 -5.14
C LYS A 397 -16.72 -3.88 -3.86
N GLU A 398 -16.80 -2.58 -3.63
CA GLU A 398 -16.38 -1.98 -2.37
C GLU A 398 -17.46 -2.24 -1.30
N ASP A 399 -17.02 -2.66 -0.11
CA ASP A 399 -17.86 -2.70 1.09
C ASP A 399 -17.99 -1.28 1.67
N PRO A 400 -19.21 -0.71 1.82
CA PRO A 400 -19.41 0.61 2.39
C PRO A 400 -18.98 0.73 3.86
N ASP A 401 -19.07 -0.35 4.64
CA ASP A 401 -18.75 -0.38 6.08
C ASP A 401 -17.24 -0.62 6.30
N HIS A 402 -16.60 -1.33 5.36
CA HIS A 402 -15.15 -1.59 5.36
C HIS A 402 -14.51 -1.22 4.01
N PRO A 403 -14.44 0.07 3.65
CA PRO A 403 -13.87 0.48 2.36
C PRO A 403 -12.40 0.05 2.24
N HIS A 404 -11.99 -0.33 1.03
CA HIS A 404 -10.58 -0.55 0.74
C HIS A 404 -9.83 0.79 0.87
N GLU A 405 -8.67 0.76 1.54
CA GLU A 405 -7.72 1.87 1.55
C GLU A 405 -6.47 1.49 0.75
N GLY A 406 -5.99 2.42 -0.08
CA GLY A 406 -4.87 2.18 -0.99
C GLY A 406 -5.30 1.47 -2.29
N GLY A 407 -4.30 0.97 -3.02
CA GLY A 407 -4.46 0.42 -4.36
C GLY A 407 -3.97 1.38 -5.44
N ASP A 408 -3.62 0.81 -6.59
CA ASP A 408 -3.07 1.54 -7.73
C ASP A 408 -3.33 0.77 -9.03
N THR A 409 -3.05 1.41 -10.16
CA THR A 409 -3.21 0.82 -11.50
C THR A 409 -1.88 0.82 -12.22
N THR A 410 -1.50 -0.30 -12.86
CA THR A 410 -0.43 -0.33 -13.86
C THR A 410 -1.02 -0.55 -15.26
N ASN A 411 -0.52 0.16 -16.26
CA ASN A 411 -1.12 0.23 -17.59
C ASN A 411 -0.18 -0.39 -18.63
N PHE A 412 -0.68 -1.42 -19.32
CA PHE A 412 -0.02 -2.07 -20.45
C PHE A 412 -0.95 -2.06 -21.67
N ALA A 413 -0.39 -1.94 -22.87
CA ALA A 413 -1.13 -1.83 -24.11
C ALA A 413 -0.52 -2.70 -25.22
N LYS A 414 -1.37 -3.30 -26.07
CA LYS A 414 -0.95 -4.14 -27.20
C LYS A 414 -0.73 -3.28 -28.44
N LEU A 415 0.52 -3.18 -28.92
CA LEU A 415 0.84 -2.63 -30.23
C LEU A 415 0.60 -3.70 -31.30
N THR A 416 -0.10 -3.34 -32.38
CA THR A 416 -0.25 -4.22 -33.56
C THR A 416 0.31 -3.52 -34.79
N ILE A 417 1.06 -4.23 -35.63
CA ILE A 417 1.47 -3.80 -36.96
C ILE A 417 0.58 -4.49 -37.99
N ASP A 418 -0.08 -3.72 -38.85
CA ASP A 418 -0.78 -4.21 -40.06
C ASP A 418 0.12 -3.94 -41.27
N LYS A 419 0.86 -4.96 -41.70
CA LYS A 419 1.82 -4.89 -42.80
C LYS A 419 1.17 -5.24 -44.13
N VAL A 420 1.07 -4.24 -45.00
CA VAL A 420 0.58 -4.45 -46.38
C VAL A 420 1.58 -4.02 -47.45
N GLY A 421 1.43 -4.58 -48.64
CA GLY A 421 2.13 -4.23 -49.86
C GLY A 421 1.21 -3.47 -50.80
N LEU A 422 1.73 -2.37 -51.35
CA LEU A 422 1.02 -1.61 -52.38
C LEU A 422 1.21 -2.32 -53.74
N SER A 423 0.10 -2.53 -54.45
CA SER A 423 0.13 -2.95 -55.86
C SER A 423 0.62 -1.81 -56.75
N ASP A 424 1.19 -2.16 -57.91
CA ASP A 424 1.61 -1.21 -58.93
C ASP A 424 0.41 -0.41 -59.52
N ASP A 425 -0.81 -0.90 -59.29
CA ASP A 425 -2.09 -0.23 -59.55
C ASP A 425 -2.65 0.34 -58.23
N ILE A 426 -2.74 1.68 -58.14
CA ILE A 426 -2.92 2.44 -56.88
C ILE A 426 -4.40 2.56 -56.48
N THR A 427 -5.31 1.94 -57.24
CA THR A 427 -6.76 2.11 -57.11
C THR A 427 -7.36 1.49 -55.84
N ASN A 428 -6.76 0.43 -55.28
CA ASN A 428 -7.19 -0.22 -54.04
C ASN A 428 -6.29 0.14 -52.85
N LYS A 429 -6.71 1.12 -52.03
CA LYS A 429 -5.97 1.67 -50.86
C LYS A 429 -5.72 0.68 -49.70
N ASN A 430 -6.12 -0.59 -49.83
CA ASN A 430 -6.02 -1.56 -48.75
C ASN A 430 -4.76 -2.45 -48.81
N GLY A 431 -4.19 -2.69 -50.01
CA GLY A 431 -3.00 -3.52 -50.20
C GLY A 431 -3.23 -5.01 -49.92
N ASN A 432 -2.21 -5.84 -50.21
CA ASN A 432 -2.19 -7.26 -49.81
C ASN A 432 -1.34 -7.42 -48.54
N PRO A 433 -1.72 -8.26 -47.56
CA PRO A 433 -0.90 -8.49 -46.38
C PRO A 433 0.46 -9.10 -46.70
N LEU A 434 1.50 -8.72 -45.94
CA LEU A 434 2.88 -9.18 -46.15
C LEU A 434 3.46 -9.87 -44.93
N LYS A 435 3.85 -11.13 -45.12
CA LYS A 435 4.59 -11.96 -44.17
C LYS A 435 6.09 -11.64 -44.16
N GLY A 436 6.74 -11.85 -43.01
CA GLY A 436 8.19 -11.84 -42.90
C GLY A 436 8.83 -10.48 -42.62
N ALA A 437 8.05 -9.40 -42.47
CA ALA A 437 8.59 -8.12 -42.02
C ALA A 437 9.01 -8.20 -40.55
N ILE A 438 10.17 -7.65 -40.19
CA ILE A 438 10.64 -7.59 -38.79
C ILE A 438 10.74 -6.13 -38.37
N PHE A 439 10.26 -5.83 -37.16
CA PHE A 439 10.21 -4.49 -36.60
C PHE A 439 11.01 -4.38 -35.30
N ASN A 440 11.78 -3.30 -35.18
CA ASN A 440 12.31 -2.82 -33.91
C ASN A 440 11.39 -1.72 -33.36
N VAL A 441 11.04 -1.79 -32.09
CA VAL A 441 10.22 -0.80 -31.39
C VAL A 441 11.11 0.09 -30.53
N TYR A 442 10.84 1.39 -30.58
CA TYR A 442 11.48 2.45 -29.79
C TYR A 442 10.42 3.22 -29.01
N GLU A 443 10.82 3.76 -27.87
CA GLU A 443 9.99 4.55 -26.98
C GLU A 443 10.31 6.04 -27.16
N ALA A 444 9.29 6.89 -27.21
CA ALA A 444 9.49 8.33 -27.32
C ALA A 444 9.96 8.94 -25.98
N ALA A 445 10.86 9.93 -26.06
CA ALA A 445 11.30 10.69 -24.89
C ALA A 445 10.13 11.45 -24.24
N ALA A 446 10.28 11.82 -22.96
CA ALA A 446 9.23 12.49 -22.19
C ALA A 446 8.74 13.78 -22.89
N GLY A 447 7.42 13.92 -22.98
CA GLY A 447 6.76 15.10 -23.59
C GLY A 447 6.77 15.14 -25.12
N LYS A 448 7.29 14.12 -25.82
CA LYS A 448 7.25 14.04 -27.30
C LYS A 448 5.94 13.44 -27.80
N THR A 449 5.49 13.92 -28.95
CA THR A 449 4.27 13.45 -29.63
C THR A 449 4.60 12.63 -30.87
N VAL A 450 3.59 11.92 -31.41
CA VAL A 450 3.68 11.19 -32.69
C VAL A 450 4.29 12.07 -33.80
N ASP A 451 3.81 13.32 -33.94
CA ASP A 451 4.28 14.26 -34.97
C ASP A 451 5.75 14.67 -34.83
N ASN A 452 6.35 14.54 -33.63
CA ASN A 452 7.77 14.82 -33.47
C ASN A 452 8.65 13.71 -34.04
N LEU A 453 8.19 12.46 -34.07
CA LEU A 453 8.98 11.29 -34.46
C LEU A 453 8.62 10.71 -35.84
N ASN A 454 7.35 10.74 -36.21
CA ASN A 454 6.82 9.97 -37.34
C ASN A 454 7.47 10.36 -38.66
N GLY A 455 7.93 9.37 -39.44
CA GLY A 455 8.61 9.54 -40.72
C GLY A 455 10.11 9.88 -40.65
N LYS A 456 10.69 10.09 -39.47
CA LYS A 456 12.16 10.24 -39.28
C LYS A 456 12.85 8.88 -39.26
N THR A 457 14.16 8.84 -39.52
CA THR A 457 14.98 7.66 -39.17
C THR A 457 15.35 7.71 -37.68
N VAL A 458 15.77 6.57 -37.10
CA VAL A 458 16.27 6.48 -35.71
C VAL A 458 17.44 7.44 -35.47
N GLU A 459 18.38 7.50 -36.42
CA GLU A 459 19.54 8.41 -36.39
C GLU A 459 19.12 9.88 -36.39
N ALA A 460 18.15 10.27 -37.23
CA ALA A 460 17.64 11.63 -37.29
C ALA A 460 16.69 12.00 -36.14
N ALA A 461 16.25 11.01 -35.34
CA ALA A 461 15.50 11.23 -34.12
C ALA A 461 16.43 11.49 -32.94
N GLY A 462 17.45 10.63 -32.75
CA GLY A 462 18.43 10.71 -31.66
C GLY A 462 17.80 10.64 -30.27
N THR A 463 18.64 10.70 -29.24
CA THR A 463 18.19 10.70 -27.82
C THR A 463 17.39 11.95 -27.43
N ASP A 464 17.30 12.96 -28.31
CA ASP A 464 16.47 14.14 -28.11
C ASP A 464 14.97 13.87 -28.34
N LEU A 465 14.63 12.79 -29.07
CA LEU A 465 13.25 12.42 -29.42
C LEU A 465 12.85 11.01 -28.98
N ILE A 466 13.76 10.04 -28.93
CA ILE A 466 13.55 8.69 -28.36
C ILE A 466 14.32 8.53 -27.04
N THR A 467 13.85 7.66 -26.12
CA THR A 467 14.48 7.48 -24.79
C THR A 467 15.92 6.96 -24.87
N THR A 468 16.20 6.12 -25.85
CA THR A 468 17.53 5.61 -26.19
C THR A 468 17.58 5.26 -27.68
N THR A 469 18.77 5.27 -28.28
CA THR A 469 19.00 4.74 -29.64
C THR A 469 18.96 3.22 -29.69
N ASP A 470 19.02 2.54 -28.54
CA ASP A 470 18.76 1.11 -28.45
C ASP A 470 17.26 0.81 -28.61
N LYS A 471 16.93 -0.27 -29.31
CA LYS A 471 15.55 -0.75 -29.40
C LYS A 471 15.05 -1.23 -28.03
N VAL A 472 13.79 -0.96 -27.73
CA VAL A 472 13.06 -1.55 -26.60
C VAL A 472 12.84 -3.04 -26.84
N ARG A 473 12.42 -3.41 -28.06
CA ARG A 473 12.06 -4.78 -28.43
C ARG A 473 12.24 -5.00 -29.94
N THR A 474 12.64 -6.20 -30.34
CA THR A 474 12.40 -6.70 -31.70
C THR A 474 11.14 -7.56 -31.66
N MET A 475 10.16 -7.23 -32.49
CA MET A 475 8.90 -7.97 -32.62
C MET A 475 9.12 -9.28 -33.38
N ALA A 476 8.20 -10.23 -33.22
CA ALA A 476 8.13 -11.37 -34.12
C ALA A 476 7.90 -10.90 -35.57
N ALA A 477 8.35 -11.71 -36.55
CA ALA A 477 8.10 -11.43 -37.95
C ALA A 477 6.59 -11.46 -38.26
N THR A 478 6.13 -10.61 -39.18
CA THR A 478 4.70 -10.56 -39.54
C THR A 478 4.19 -11.89 -40.09
N ASP A 479 2.97 -12.26 -39.72
CA ASP A 479 2.33 -13.52 -40.10
C ASP A 479 1.77 -13.53 -41.54
N ASP A 480 1.13 -14.62 -41.95
CA ASP A 480 0.47 -14.75 -43.27
C ASP A 480 -0.70 -13.76 -43.48
N LYS A 481 -1.16 -13.08 -42.42
CA LYS A 481 -2.15 -12.00 -42.45
C LYS A 481 -1.50 -10.61 -42.32
N GLY A 482 -0.18 -10.51 -42.41
CA GLY A 482 0.58 -9.26 -42.29
C GLY A 482 0.70 -8.72 -40.86
N ASN A 483 0.30 -9.48 -39.84
CA ASN A 483 0.25 -8.98 -38.46
C ASN A 483 1.49 -9.33 -37.66
N ALA A 484 1.99 -8.37 -36.90
CA ALA A 484 2.89 -8.59 -35.77
C ALA A 484 2.35 -7.85 -34.55
N SER A 485 2.50 -8.39 -33.34
CA SER A 485 2.05 -7.69 -32.12
C SER A 485 2.95 -8.00 -30.92
N ASP A 486 3.05 -7.03 -30.03
CA ASP A 486 3.72 -7.11 -28.72
C ASP A 486 3.00 -6.17 -27.74
N SER A 487 3.20 -6.37 -26.43
CA SER A 487 2.55 -5.55 -25.40
C SER A 487 3.57 -4.77 -24.59
N PHE A 488 3.34 -3.47 -24.43
CA PHE A 488 4.26 -2.50 -23.83
C PHE A 488 3.66 -1.82 -22.60
N PHE A 489 4.52 -1.43 -21.66
CA PHE A 489 4.16 -0.60 -20.53
C PHE A 489 3.90 0.84 -21.01
N VAL A 490 2.84 1.50 -20.51
CA VAL A 490 2.54 2.89 -20.89
C VAL A 490 2.50 3.85 -19.70
N GLY A 491 2.41 3.32 -18.47
CA GLY A 491 2.49 4.11 -17.24
C GLY A 491 1.71 3.49 -16.09
N ASN A 492 1.65 4.21 -14.97
CA ASN A 492 0.85 3.85 -13.79
C ASN A 492 -0.20 4.94 -13.51
N ALA A 493 -1.17 4.61 -12.66
CA ALA A 493 -2.31 5.45 -12.31
C ALA A 493 -2.98 6.06 -13.57
N ASP A 494 -3.12 7.39 -13.61
CA ASP A 494 -3.78 8.12 -14.68
C ASP A 494 -2.97 8.19 -16.00
N LYS A 495 -1.68 7.79 -15.98
CA LYS A 495 -0.85 7.70 -17.20
C LYS A 495 -1.19 6.41 -17.96
N VAL A 496 -2.23 6.49 -18.79
CA VAL A 496 -2.76 5.37 -19.59
C VAL A 496 -2.24 5.31 -21.02
N SER A 497 -1.40 6.24 -21.46
CA SER A 497 -0.83 6.25 -22.81
C SER A 497 0.64 6.69 -22.89
N HIS A 498 1.35 6.17 -23.89
CA HIS A 498 2.73 6.51 -24.20
C HIS A 498 3.03 6.34 -25.68
N VAL A 499 3.90 7.20 -26.25
CA VAL A 499 4.21 7.15 -27.69
C VAL A 499 5.29 6.10 -27.95
N TYR A 500 4.95 5.11 -28.78
CA TYR A 500 5.86 4.08 -29.28
C TYR A 500 5.96 4.16 -30.80
N CYS A 501 7.14 3.84 -31.33
CA CYS A 501 7.42 3.86 -32.76
C CYS A 501 8.05 2.54 -33.22
N ALA A 502 7.53 1.97 -34.30
CA ALA A 502 8.09 0.80 -34.97
C ALA A 502 8.93 1.23 -36.19
N VAL A 503 10.04 0.54 -36.43
CA VAL A 503 10.92 0.72 -37.59
C VAL A 503 11.15 -0.64 -38.23
N GLU A 504 10.93 -0.75 -39.55
CA GLU A 504 11.21 -1.97 -40.28
C GLU A 504 12.73 -2.18 -40.38
N THR A 505 13.20 -3.36 -39.97
CA THR A 505 14.62 -3.76 -40.08
C THR A 505 14.84 -4.88 -41.08
N THR A 506 13.82 -5.69 -41.34
CA THR A 506 13.78 -6.67 -42.43
C THR A 506 12.50 -6.46 -43.22
N ALA A 507 12.62 -6.17 -44.51
CA ALA A 507 11.49 -6.07 -45.42
C ALA A 507 11.02 -7.46 -45.88
N PRO A 508 9.73 -7.64 -46.18
CA PRO A 508 9.20 -8.82 -46.86
C PRO A 508 9.91 -9.10 -48.20
N ASP A 509 9.94 -10.37 -48.60
CA ASP A 509 10.59 -10.81 -49.84
C ASP A 509 10.04 -10.07 -51.07
N GLY A 510 10.95 -9.41 -51.79
CA GLY A 510 10.62 -8.63 -52.98
C GLY A 510 10.10 -7.21 -52.73
N PHE A 511 10.17 -6.71 -51.50
CA PHE A 511 9.80 -5.33 -51.13
C PHE A 511 11.02 -4.46 -50.72
N GLU A 512 10.83 -3.14 -50.85
CA GLU A 512 11.74 -2.14 -50.28
C GLU A 512 11.64 -2.12 -48.75
N LEU A 513 12.70 -1.64 -48.09
CA LEU A 513 12.78 -1.50 -46.63
C LEU A 513 12.36 -0.09 -46.24
N ASP A 514 11.38 0.04 -45.35
CA ASP A 514 11.01 1.35 -44.78
C ASP A 514 11.64 1.55 -43.39
N ASN A 515 12.85 2.11 -43.38
CA ASN A 515 13.65 2.35 -42.17
C ASN A 515 13.22 3.59 -41.36
N LYS A 516 11.98 4.07 -41.56
CA LYS A 516 11.42 5.21 -40.84
C LYS A 516 10.64 4.77 -39.60
N LEU A 517 10.53 5.69 -38.65
CA LEU A 517 9.70 5.58 -37.46
C LEU A 517 8.22 5.73 -37.84
N HIS A 518 7.43 4.69 -37.63
CA HIS A 518 5.97 4.70 -37.68
C HIS A 518 5.47 4.73 -36.24
N CYS A 519 4.78 5.79 -35.83
CA CYS A 519 4.52 6.10 -34.42
C CYS A 519 3.03 6.13 -34.06
N VAL A 520 2.69 5.61 -32.88
CA VAL A 520 1.32 5.63 -32.32
C VAL A 520 1.36 6.09 -30.87
N ASN A 521 0.32 6.80 -30.43
CA ASN A 521 0.09 7.05 -29.01
C ASN A 521 -0.59 5.83 -28.38
N LEU A 522 0.23 4.84 -28.01
CA LEU A 522 -0.23 3.54 -27.56
C LEU A 522 -0.98 3.70 -26.23
N THR A 523 -2.23 3.24 -26.18
CA THR A 523 -3.16 3.52 -25.07
C THR A 523 -3.71 2.23 -24.47
N ALA A 524 -3.58 2.07 -23.15
CA ALA A 524 -4.12 0.92 -22.42
C ALA A 524 -5.65 1.00 -22.33
N GLY A 525 -6.32 -0.13 -22.53
CA GLY A 525 -7.79 -0.23 -22.54
C GLY A 525 -8.48 0.29 -23.81
N ALA A 526 -7.72 0.83 -24.79
CA ALA A 526 -8.27 1.25 -26.06
C ALA A 526 -8.63 0.07 -26.98
N GLU A 527 -9.58 0.29 -27.88
CA GLU A 527 -9.93 -0.63 -28.97
C GLU A 527 -8.71 -0.99 -29.82
N ASP A 528 -8.60 -2.26 -30.24
CA ASP A 528 -7.42 -2.79 -30.95
C ASP A 528 -6.98 -1.90 -32.13
N LYS A 529 -7.95 -1.38 -32.91
CA LYS A 529 -7.69 -0.51 -34.08
C LYS A 529 -6.98 0.80 -33.74
N ALA A 530 -7.15 1.34 -32.53
CA ALA A 530 -6.50 2.57 -32.10
C ALA A 530 -5.00 2.36 -31.82
N ASN A 531 -4.60 1.13 -31.52
CA ASN A 531 -3.23 0.71 -31.27
C ASN A 531 -2.61 -0.04 -32.48
N THR A 532 -3.21 0.07 -33.67
CA THR A 532 -2.69 -0.54 -34.91
C THR A 532 -1.94 0.47 -35.78
N LEU A 533 -0.68 0.18 -36.08
CA LEU A 533 0.11 0.86 -37.10
C LEU A 533 -0.03 0.14 -38.44
N LYS A 534 -0.71 0.76 -39.41
CA LYS A 534 -0.74 0.27 -40.79
C LYS A 534 0.50 0.75 -41.55
N ILE A 535 1.38 -0.17 -41.94
CA ILE A 535 2.66 0.13 -42.59
C ILE A 535 2.67 -0.47 -44.00
N ASN A 536 2.77 0.42 -45.00
CA ASN A 536 2.75 0.08 -46.42
C ASN A 536 4.18 -0.09 -46.97
N ASN A 537 4.51 -1.19 -47.65
CA ASN A 537 5.76 -1.28 -48.43
C ASN A 537 5.50 -1.17 -49.94
N LYS A 538 6.44 -0.50 -50.60
CA LYS A 538 6.59 -0.48 -52.06
C LYS A 538 7.30 -1.76 -52.51
N LYS A 539 6.79 -2.36 -53.59
CA LYS A 539 7.36 -3.54 -54.24
C LYS A 539 8.66 -3.15 -54.95
N SER A 540 9.75 -3.88 -54.69
CA SER A 540 11.03 -3.60 -55.33
C SER A 540 10.96 -3.83 -56.83
N THR A 541 11.44 -2.86 -57.59
CA THR A 541 11.59 -2.96 -59.04
C THR A 541 12.68 -3.97 -59.41
N SER A 542 12.65 -4.47 -60.65
CA SER A 542 13.63 -5.45 -61.14
C SER A 542 15.08 -4.94 -61.07
N LEU A 543 15.30 -3.63 -61.19
CA LEU A 543 16.63 -3.00 -61.07
C LEU A 543 17.14 -3.01 -59.62
N GLU A 544 16.26 -2.72 -58.66
CA GLU A 544 16.59 -2.75 -57.22
C GLU A 544 16.84 -4.18 -56.71
N LYS A 545 16.15 -5.18 -57.27
CA LYS A 545 16.43 -6.60 -57.00
C LYS A 545 17.82 -7.01 -57.47
N ILE A 546 18.26 -6.54 -58.65
CA ILE A 546 19.62 -6.77 -59.14
C ILE A 546 20.64 -6.05 -58.25
N LEU A 547 20.38 -4.80 -57.84
CA LEU A 547 21.25 -4.04 -56.94
C LEU A 547 21.39 -4.66 -55.54
N LYS A 548 20.33 -5.24 -54.96
CA LYS A 548 20.39 -6.00 -53.70
C LYS A 548 21.06 -7.38 -53.84
N ALA A 549 20.99 -8.01 -55.02
CA ALA A 549 21.59 -9.32 -55.29
C ALA A 549 23.09 -9.24 -55.66
N LEU A 550 23.59 -8.05 -56.00
CA LEU A 550 25.02 -7.81 -56.12
C LEU A 550 25.65 -7.82 -54.71
N PRO A 551 26.77 -8.54 -54.49
CA PRO A 551 27.54 -8.38 -53.25
C PRO A 551 27.96 -6.91 -53.13
N MET A 552 27.91 -6.34 -51.92
CA MET A 552 28.22 -4.92 -51.69
C MET A 552 29.66 -4.56 -52.11
N THR A 553 29.86 -4.23 -53.38
CA THR A 553 31.01 -3.47 -53.84
C THR A 553 30.79 -2.02 -53.44
N GLY A 554 31.09 -1.72 -52.18
CA GLY A 554 31.02 -0.37 -51.64
C GLY A 554 31.92 0.61 -52.41
N ALA A 555 31.85 1.89 -52.04
CA ALA A 555 32.49 3.03 -52.71
C ALA A 555 34.05 3.03 -52.77
N ARG A 556 34.69 1.86 -52.64
CA ARG A 556 36.11 1.59 -52.90
C ARG A 556 36.35 0.84 -54.22
N GLY A 557 35.31 0.27 -54.86
CA GLY A 557 35.43 -0.49 -56.12
C GLY A 557 35.67 0.37 -57.38
N LEU A 558 35.25 1.65 -57.37
CA LEU A 558 35.30 2.52 -58.56
C LEU A 558 36.74 2.85 -59.02
N VAL A 559 37.74 2.73 -58.12
CA VAL A 559 39.14 3.06 -58.42
C VAL A 559 39.81 1.99 -59.30
N ILE A 560 39.35 0.73 -59.25
CA ILE A 560 40.02 -0.38 -59.96
C ILE A 560 39.47 -0.57 -61.39
N LEU A 561 38.16 -0.37 -61.62
CA LEU A 561 37.57 -0.52 -62.95
C LEU A 561 37.97 0.61 -63.93
N THR A 562 38.20 1.82 -63.42
CA THR A 562 38.70 2.93 -64.25
C THR A 562 40.19 2.76 -64.61
N LEU A 563 40.98 2.05 -63.80
CA LEU A 563 42.41 1.81 -64.09
C LEU A 563 42.61 0.71 -65.16
N CYS A 564 41.78 -0.34 -65.13
CA CYS A 564 41.83 -1.40 -66.15
C CYS A 564 41.11 -1.02 -67.46
N GLY A 565 40.08 -0.16 -67.40
CA GLY A 565 39.32 0.28 -68.58
C GLY A 565 40.08 1.20 -69.54
N VAL A 566 41.07 1.95 -69.05
CA VAL A 566 41.85 2.91 -69.87
C VAL A 566 43.08 2.26 -70.51
N LEU A 567 43.65 1.21 -69.92
CA LEU A 567 44.80 0.49 -70.49
C LEU A 567 44.41 -0.48 -71.63
N GLY A 568 43.16 -0.94 -71.68
CA GLY A 568 42.68 -1.87 -72.72
C GLY A 568 42.41 -1.24 -74.10
N LEU A 569 42.22 0.08 -74.18
CA LEU A 569 41.82 0.77 -75.43
C LEU A 569 42.97 1.56 -76.10
N GLY A 570 44.11 1.76 -75.42
CA GLY A 570 45.29 2.40 -76.01
C GLY A 570 46.15 1.46 -76.88
N GLY A 571 46.23 0.18 -76.51
CA GLY A 571 47.15 -0.78 -77.15
C GLY A 571 46.77 -1.20 -78.57
N THR A 572 45.47 -1.31 -78.87
CA THR A 572 44.98 -1.75 -80.19
C THR A 572 45.08 -0.65 -81.25
N PHE A 573 44.93 0.62 -80.87
CA PHE A 573 45.08 1.75 -81.79
C PHE A 573 46.54 1.97 -82.23
N PHE A 574 47.49 1.82 -81.30
CA PHE A 574 48.92 2.01 -81.59
C PHE A 574 49.49 0.92 -82.52
N TYR A 575 49.03 -0.33 -82.37
CA TYR A 575 49.42 -1.44 -83.25
C TYR A 575 48.95 -1.25 -84.71
N ILE A 576 47.73 -0.74 -84.90
CA ILE A 576 47.17 -0.48 -86.25
C ILE A 576 47.92 0.67 -86.95
N VAL A 577 48.30 1.72 -86.21
CA VAL A 577 49.06 2.85 -86.78
C VAL A 577 50.49 2.45 -87.16
N MET A 578 51.18 1.65 -86.34
CA MET A 578 52.54 1.19 -86.70
C MET A 578 52.56 0.17 -87.84
N LYS A 579 51.51 -0.65 -88.02
CA LYS A 579 51.43 -1.55 -89.19
C LYS A 579 51.34 -0.76 -90.50
N ARG A 580 50.50 0.28 -90.56
CA ARG A 580 50.37 1.14 -91.75
C ARG A 580 51.64 1.95 -92.08
N ARG A 581 52.50 2.25 -91.10
CA ARG A 581 53.77 2.97 -91.36
C ARG A 581 54.91 2.10 -91.89
N LYS A 582 54.78 0.76 -91.89
CA LYS A 582 55.73 -0.17 -92.52
C LYS A 582 55.38 -0.59 -93.94
N GLU A 583 54.20 -0.19 -94.43
CA GLU A 583 53.72 -0.48 -95.80
C GLU A 583 53.92 0.71 -96.76
N GLN A 584 54.71 1.73 -96.38
CA GLN A 584 55.10 2.88 -97.22
C GLN A 584 56.61 3.18 -97.23
N GLU A 585 57.45 2.18 -96.92
CA GLU A 585 58.91 2.22 -97.16
C GLU A 585 59.35 0.99 -98.00
N GLN A 586 58.66 0.81 -99.14
CA GLN A 586 59.18 0.16 -100.36
C GLN A 586 58.97 1.11 -101.53
#